data_AF-A0A519KNQ2-F1
#
_entry.id   AF-A0A519KNQ2-F1
#
_cell.length_a   1.000
_cell.length_b   1.000
_cell.length_c   1.000
_cell.angle_alpha   90.00
_cell.angle_beta   90.00
_cell.angle_gamma   90.00
#
_symmetry.space_group_name_H-M   'P 1'
#
loop_
_entity.id
_entity.type
_entity.pdbx_description
1 polymer ?
#
loop_
_entity_poly.entity_id
_entity_poly.type
_entity_poly.pdbx_seq_one_letter_code
_entity_poly.pdbx_strand_id
1 'polypeptide(L)'
;MRIFQTTAIAVVMILASATATASQSPNRDIQRCDTGLQRNVNVCNNMHSVGSNGWRTCLNTAMMMHETCVEDAVRRMQMRGED
;
A
#
# COMPACT_ATOMS: atom_id res chain seq x y z
N MET A 1 8.81 -9.70 53.30
CA MET A 1 8.55 -8.24 53.41
C MET A 1 9.24 -7.58 52.22
N ARG A 2 8.59 -6.87 51.28
CA ARG A 2 7.34 -6.09 51.30
C ARG A 2 6.43 -6.46 50.12
N ILE A 3 5.15 -6.23 50.37
CA ILE A 3 3.98 -6.45 49.52
C ILE A 3 3.63 -5.10 48.84
N PHE A 4 2.81 -5.16 47.80
CA PHE A 4 1.94 -4.11 47.22
C PHE A 4 2.51 -3.30 46.05
N GLN A 5 2.16 -3.71 44.83
CA GLN A 5 1.40 -2.88 43.86
C GLN A 5 0.62 -3.85 42.94
N THR A 6 -0.59 -4.24 43.36
CA THR A 6 -1.87 -3.82 42.76
C THR A 6 -2.22 -4.57 41.47
N THR A 7 -2.94 -5.66 41.66
CA THR A 7 -3.97 -6.16 40.76
C THR A 7 -4.89 -5.02 40.32
N ALA A 8 -4.92 -4.73 39.02
CA ALA A 8 -6.10 -4.16 38.36
C ALA A 8 -6.55 -5.19 37.31
N ILE A 9 -7.41 -6.09 37.78
CA ILE A 9 -8.29 -6.86 36.92
C ILE A 9 -9.34 -5.89 36.39
N ALA A 10 -9.73 -6.10 35.13
CA ALA A 10 -11.04 -5.81 34.53
C ALA A 10 -11.02 -4.80 33.38
N VAL A 11 -11.35 -5.34 32.20
CA VAL A 11 -12.16 -4.70 31.14
C VAL A 11 -11.38 -3.62 30.36
N VAL A 12 -10.92 -3.90 29.15
CA VAL A 12 -11.81 -4.01 27.98
C VAL A 12 -11.41 -5.19 27.08
N MET A 13 -12.12 -6.32 27.23
CA MET A 13 -12.59 -7.00 26.03
C MET A 13 -13.74 -6.14 25.49
N ILE A 14 -13.73 -5.82 24.19
CA ILE A 14 -14.87 -5.85 23.26
C ILE A 14 -14.53 -5.07 21.97
N LEU A 15 -14.62 -5.81 20.85
CA LEU A 15 -14.87 -5.38 19.47
C LEU A 15 -13.98 -4.30 18.84
N ALA A 16 -13.02 -4.78 18.05
CA ALA A 16 -13.18 -4.62 16.61
C ALA A 16 -12.53 -5.82 15.92
N SER A 17 -13.39 -6.65 15.34
CA SER A 17 -13.05 -7.66 14.36
C SER A 17 -12.35 -6.97 13.19
N ALA A 18 -11.02 -6.93 13.23
CA ALA A 18 -10.21 -6.75 12.04
C ALA A 18 -8.92 -7.52 12.28
N THR A 19 -9.01 -8.84 12.16
CA THR A 19 -7.91 -9.65 11.67
C THR A 19 -7.47 -9.07 10.32
N ALA A 20 -6.63 -8.05 10.38
CA ALA A 20 -5.86 -7.55 9.28
C ALA A 20 -4.41 -7.33 9.77
N THR A 21 -3.86 -8.29 10.52
CA THR A 21 -2.47 -8.67 10.27
C THR A 21 -2.45 -9.27 8.87
N ALA A 22 -2.56 -8.40 7.88
CA ALA A 22 -2.28 -8.69 6.50
C ALA A 22 -0.76 -8.85 6.45
N SER A 23 -0.30 -10.04 6.84
CA SER A 23 0.97 -10.61 6.43
C SER A 23 0.92 -10.81 4.91
N GLN A 24 0.71 -9.72 4.16
CA GLN A 24 0.58 -9.74 2.72
C GLN A 24 1.99 -9.71 2.18
N SER A 25 2.50 -10.89 1.82
CA SER A 25 3.42 -10.95 0.68
C SER A 25 2.80 -10.08 -0.43
N PRO A 26 3.50 -9.06 -0.96
CA PRO A 26 2.88 -8.08 -1.84
C PRO A 26 2.14 -8.83 -2.95
N ASN A 27 0.85 -8.57 -3.08
CA ASN A 27 0.00 -9.31 -4.02
C ASN A 27 0.64 -9.21 -5.42
N ARG A 28 0.68 -10.32 -6.15
CA ARG A 28 1.29 -10.39 -7.48
C ARG A 28 0.76 -9.30 -8.42
N ASP A 29 -0.51 -8.91 -8.27
CA ASP A 29 -1.13 -7.86 -9.06
C ASP A 29 -0.60 -6.46 -8.67
N ILE A 30 -0.37 -6.19 -7.38
CA ILE A 30 0.27 -4.95 -6.89
C ILE A 30 1.73 -4.87 -7.36
N GLN A 31 2.49 -5.96 -7.27
CA GLN A 31 3.88 -5.98 -7.75
C GLN A 31 4.01 -5.64 -9.24
N ARG A 32 3.00 -6.00 -10.05
CA ARG A 32 2.94 -5.61 -11.47
C ARG A 32 2.72 -4.11 -11.62
N CYS A 33 1.84 -3.51 -10.80
CA CYS A 33 1.63 -2.06 -10.77
C CYS A 33 2.92 -1.32 -10.37
N ASP A 34 3.66 -1.83 -9.38
CA ASP A 34 4.95 -1.27 -8.95
C ASP A 34 6.00 -1.33 -10.06
N THR A 35 6.11 -2.48 -10.73
CA THR A 35 7.05 -2.66 -11.86
C THR A 35 6.74 -1.70 -13.00
N GLY A 36 5.45 -1.50 -13.30
CA GLY A 36 4.99 -0.52 -14.29
C GLY A 36 5.37 0.91 -13.91
N LEU A 37 5.12 1.29 -12.65
CA LEU A 37 5.51 2.61 -12.13
C LEU A 37 7.02 2.81 -12.22
N GLN A 38 7.84 1.83 -11.80
CA GLN A 38 9.28 1.93 -11.84
C GLN A 38 9.81 2.18 -13.26
N ARG A 39 9.24 1.50 -14.26
CA ARG A 39 9.58 1.75 -15.67
C ARG A 39 9.22 3.17 -16.10
N ASN A 40 8.02 3.63 -15.77
CA ASN A 40 7.58 4.98 -16.12
C ASN A 40 8.45 6.05 -15.44
N VAL A 41 8.77 5.87 -14.15
CA VAL A 41 9.68 6.75 -13.41
C VAL A 41 11.05 6.81 -14.07
N ASN A 42 11.61 5.69 -14.51
CA ASN A 42 12.89 5.69 -15.24
C ASN A 42 12.81 6.49 -16.55
N VAL A 43 11.70 6.40 -17.29
CA VAL A 43 11.48 7.22 -18.49
C VAL A 43 11.41 8.71 -18.13
N CYS A 44 10.61 9.08 -17.12
CA CYS A 44 10.48 10.47 -16.70
C CYS A 44 11.80 11.03 -16.15
N ASN A 45 12.59 10.22 -15.44
CA ASN A 45 13.92 10.59 -14.96
C ASN A 45 14.91 10.81 -16.11
N ASN A 46 14.86 9.96 -17.15
CA ASN A 46 15.66 10.18 -18.35
C ASN A 46 15.25 11.49 -19.06
N MET A 47 13.95 11.79 -19.14
CA MET A 47 13.45 13.08 -19.65
C MET A 47 13.99 14.26 -18.84
N HIS A 48 13.99 14.15 -17.51
CA HIS A 48 14.57 15.16 -16.63
C HIS A 48 16.07 15.32 -16.89
N SER A 49 16.80 14.22 -17.03
CA SER A 49 18.25 14.22 -17.26
C SER A 49 18.66 14.88 -18.58
N VAL A 50 17.82 14.80 -19.62
CA VAL A 50 18.07 15.47 -20.91
C VAL A 50 17.49 16.89 -20.97
N GLY A 51 16.99 17.43 -19.85
CA GLY A 51 16.47 18.80 -19.77
C GLY A 51 15.08 18.99 -20.37
N SER A 52 14.29 17.93 -20.55
CA SER A 52 12.92 18.04 -21.06
C SER A 52 11.98 18.62 -20.02
N ASN A 53 11.31 19.73 -20.33
CA ASN A 53 10.34 20.38 -19.41
C ASN A 53 9.10 19.52 -19.07
N GLY A 54 8.85 18.45 -19.82
CA GLY A 54 7.69 17.56 -19.63
C GLY A 54 7.85 16.49 -18.54
N TRP A 55 9.03 16.37 -17.93
CA TRP A 55 9.35 15.28 -16.98
C TRP A 55 8.40 15.24 -15.77
N ARG A 56 7.97 16.40 -15.27
CA ARG A 56 7.09 16.49 -14.09
C ARG A 56 5.67 16.03 -14.41
N THR A 57 5.16 16.39 -15.58
CA THR A 57 3.86 15.90 -16.08
C THR A 57 3.91 14.40 -16.30
N CYS A 58 4.99 13.89 -16.90
CA CYS A 58 5.23 12.45 -17.04
C CYS A 58 5.14 11.73 -15.70
N LEU A 59 5.82 12.25 -14.66
CA LEU A 59 5.83 11.64 -13.34
C LEU A 59 4.44 11.64 -12.68
N ASN A 60 3.72 12.77 -12.76
CA ASN A 60 2.35 12.87 -12.22
C ASN A 60 1.39 11.89 -12.91
N THR A 61 1.47 11.77 -14.24
CA THR A 61 0.66 10.79 -14.99
C THR A 61 1.01 9.36 -14.60
N ALA A 62 2.30 9.05 -14.43
CA ALA A 62 2.76 7.74 -14.00
C ALA A 62 2.22 7.36 -12.60
N MET A 63 2.22 8.31 -11.66
CA MET A 63 1.67 8.10 -10.32
C MET A 63 0.15 7.89 -10.35
N MET A 64 -0.61 8.71 -11.10
CA MET A 64 -2.06 8.51 -11.24
C MET A 64 -2.40 7.13 -11.83
N MET A 65 -1.69 6.70 -12.87
CA MET A 65 -1.90 5.37 -13.46
C MET A 65 -1.58 4.24 -12.47
N HIS A 66 -0.53 4.41 -11.67
CA HIS A 66 -0.17 3.45 -10.63
C HIS A 66 -1.24 3.36 -9.54
N GLU A 67 -1.73 4.50 -9.05
CA GLU A 67 -2.82 4.57 -8.07
C GLU A 67 -4.05 3.81 -8.55
N THR A 68 -4.53 4.10 -9.77
CA THR A 68 -5.67 3.39 -10.37
C THR A 68 -5.41 1.88 -10.54
N CYS A 69 -4.18 1.49 -10.90
CA CYS A 69 -3.79 0.08 -11.01
C CYS A 69 -3.88 -0.64 -9.65
N VAL A 70 -3.37 -0.01 -8.60
CA VAL A 70 -3.41 -0.55 -7.24
C VAL A 70 -4.83 -0.64 -6.72
N GLU A 71 -5.66 0.38 -6.95
CA GLU A 71 -7.08 0.37 -6.57
C GLU A 71 -7.83 -0.80 -7.21
N ASP A 72 -7.65 -1.05 -8.52
CA ASP A 72 -8.25 -2.19 -9.22
C ASP A 72 -7.73 -3.53 -8.67
N ALA A 73 -6.42 -3.64 -8.42
CA ALA A 73 -5.83 -4.83 -7.83
C ALA A 73 -6.40 -5.12 -6.43
N VAL A 74 -6.55 -4.10 -5.58
CA VAL A 74 -7.15 -4.21 -4.25
C VAL A 74 -8.62 -4.61 -4.34
N ARG A 75 -9.38 -3.99 -5.24
CA ARG A 75 -10.79 -4.33 -5.46
C ARG A 75 -10.98 -5.80 -5.85
N ARG A 76 -10.10 -6.33 -6.71
CA ARG A 76 -10.08 -7.75 -7.11
C ARG A 76 -9.64 -8.70 -6.00
N MET A 77 -8.91 -8.21 -4.99
CA MET A 77 -8.60 -9.01 -3.79
C MET A 77 -9.80 -9.07 -2.85
N GLN A 78 -10.50 -7.96 -2.65
CA GLN A 78 -11.67 -7.89 -1.78
C GLN A 78 -12.79 -8.81 -2.26
N MET A 79 -13.10 -8.80 -3.56
CA MET A 79 -14.12 -9.70 -4.12
C MET A 79 -13.76 -11.20 -4.08
N ARG A 80 -12.49 -11.55 -3.83
CA ARG A 80 -12.04 -12.96 -3.68
C ARG A 80 -12.13 -13.48 -2.24
N GLY A 81 -12.45 -12.63 -1.28
CA GLY A 81 -12.59 -12.99 0.14
C GLY A 81 -14.03 -13.20 0.60
N GLU A 82 -15.00 -13.15 -0.30
CA GLU A 82 -16.44 -13.27 -0.04
C GLU A 82 -17.03 -14.67 -0.34
N ASP A 83 -16.19 -15.70 -0.49
CA ASP A 83 -16.59 -17.11 -0.68
C ASP A 83 -16.33 -17.95 0.59
#